data_AF-A0A914PKQ1-F1
#
_entry.id   AF-A0A914PKQ1-F1
#
_cell.length_a   1.000
_cell.length_b   1.000
_cell.length_c   1.000
_cell.angle_alpha   90.00
_cell.angle_beta   90.00
_cell.angle_gamma   90.00
#
_symmetry.space_group_name_H-M   'P 1'
#
loop_
_entity.id
_entity.type
_entity.pdbx_description
1 polymer ?
#
loop_
_entity_poly.entity_id
_entity_poly.type
_entity_poly.pdbx_seq_one_letter_code
_entity_poly.pdbx_strand_id
1 'polypeptide(L)'
;MEYAFKNWSAFQNTNCDQLITDGFAQFRQNTYTDSGRAILNSMFNITPPLDAAMDNYDLYATNFLANVFSVFQGIDQYTFDGRDNITIGGYNIDNLCKKMIAAPDPVTGIANVVFWNPVYPNTVPQYLDNDYYGDIALFNQSYYDYSNYDAADIAAGRGWMWLCCGMALGWLQTTDNSNGMFNRAVNLNYYLQMCTDFFGPDINTMYITDKVAQMAYTFPAPWNYTATNVVLPNGDYDPWHALSSYVNNDTRHQISLLTHGAAHCADMYPPYNGEPAGLNATRQIIISEVRYYLNNQQSSTTTMSPFTASTIAGGCSDVDTDCQNFKDNCKNTLYKPFMCKYCKQTCNFCFDQQCSTFNFMEIVHKN
;
A
#
# COMPACT_ATOMS: atom_id res chain seq x y z
N MET A 1 6.53 7.31 8.17
CA MET A 1 5.85 8.59 7.97
C MET A 1 6.68 9.76 8.44
N GLU A 2 6.92 9.95 9.75
CA GLU A 2 7.71 11.11 10.18
C GLU A 2 9.11 11.20 9.55
N TYR A 3 9.74 10.05 9.33
CA TYR A 3 11.06 9.95 8.70
C TYR A 3 11.09 10.58 7.31
N ALA A 4 10.12 10.26 6.46
CA ALA A 4 10.05 10.77 5.09
C ALA A 4 9.83 12.30 5.07
N PHE A 5 8.89 12.83 5.86
CA PHE A 5 8.68 14.28 5.99
C PHE A 5 9.90 15.03 6.54
N LYS A 6 10.56 14.51 7.58
CA LYS A 6 11.75 15.13 8.17
C LYS A 6 12.92 15.11 7.20
N ASN A 7 13.17 13.96 6.55
CA ASN A 7 14.24 13.84 5.56
C ASN A 7 14.01 14.72 4.35
N TRP A 8 12.77 14.77 3.85
CA TRP A 8 12.42 15.63 2.73
C TRP A 8 12.62 17.11 3.09
N SER A 9 12.14 17.54 4.26
CA SER A 9 12.27 18.92 4.72
C SER A 9 13.73 19.33 4.90
N ALA A 10 14.55 18.43 5.46
CA ALA A 10 16.00 18.61 5.58
C ALA A 10 16.68 18.71 4.21
N PHE A 11 16.33 17.83 3.26
CA PHE A 11 16.89 17.81 1.91
C PHE A 11 16.55 19.09 1.12
N GLN A 12 15.30 19.54 1.22
CA GLN A 12 14.83 20.76 0.53
C GLN A 12 15.15 22.05 1.29
N ASN A 13 15.73 21.96 2.50
CA ASN A 13 15.99 23.08 3.39
C ASN A 13 14.73 23.93 3.65
N THR A 14 13.63 23.26 4.03
CA THR A 14 12.33 23.88 4.35
C THR A 14 11.88 23.49 5.76
N ASN A 15 10.82 24.14 6.25
CA ASN A 15 10.21 23.86 7.57
C ASN A 15 8.85 23.13 7.45
N CYS A 16 8.64 22.35 6.39
CA CYS A 16 7.37 21.67 6.15
C CYS A 16 6.98 20.71 7.29
N ASP A 17 7.93 19.91 7.77
CA ASP A 17 7.76 19.01 8.92
C ASP A 17 7.32 19.75 10.19
N GLN A 18 7.89 20.93 10.47
CA GLN A 18 7.47 21.76 11.60
C GLN A 18 6.06 22.33 11.39
N LEU A 19 5.71 22.76 10.17
CA LEU A 19 4.35 23.24 9.87
C LEU A 19 3.31 22.13 10.03
N ILE A 20 3.64 20.90 9.64
CA ILE A 20 2.78 19.73 9.88
C ILE A 20 2.66 19.50 11.39
N THR A 21 3.77 19.55 12.12
CA THR A 21 3.78 19.40 13.58
C THR A 21 2.87 20.42 14.26
N ASP A 22 3.06 21.70 13.97
CA ASP A 22 2.28 22.79 14.56
C ASP A 22 0.81 22.73 14.12
N GLY A 23 0.57 22.33 12.88
CA GLY A 23 -0.75 22.09 12.32
C GLY A 23 -1.51 21.06 13.12
N PHE A 24 -0.98 19.84 13.27
CA PHE A 24 -1.65 18.76 14.02
C PHE A 24 -1.81 19.10 15.52
N ALA A 25 -0.87 19.83 16.11
CA ALA A 25 -1.00 20.33 17.48
C ALA A 25 -2.21 21.28 17.63
N GLN A 26 -2.33 22.28 16.75
CA GLN A 26 -3.45 23.22 16.75
C GLN A 26 -4.76 22.53 16.37
N PHE A 27 -4.71 21.60 15.42
CA PHE A 27 -5.86 20.82 14.98
C PHE A 27 -6.48 20.02 16.12
N ARG A 28 -5.65 19.30 16.88
CA ARG A 28 -6.06 18.58 18.08
C ARG A 28 -6.56 19.55 19.17
N GLN A 29 -5.91 20.70 19.38
CA GLN A 29 -6.39 21.66 20.37
C GLN A 29 -7.77 22.24 20.01
N ASN A 30 -8.02 22.44 18.71
CA ASN A 30 -9.28 22.98 18.22
C ASN A 30 -10.46 22.03 18.46
N THR A 31 -10.25 20.71 18.49
CA THR A 31 -11.32 19.76 18.85
C THR A 31 -11.76 19.92 20.31
N TYR A 32 -10.92 20.42 21.22
CA TYR A 32 -11.33 20.56 22.63
C TYR A 32 -12.11 21.84 22.95
N THR A 33 -12.06 22.87 22.10
CA THR A 33 -12.67 24.19 22.37
C THR A 33 -13.90 24.46 21.51
N ASP A 34 -14.89 25.18 22.04
CA ASP A 34 -16.11 25.53 21.28
C ASP A 34 -15.78 26.36 20.02
N SER A 35 -14.93 27.37 20.18
CA SER A 35 -14.47 28.20 19.06
C SER A 35 -13.67 27.40 18.03
N GLY A 36 -12.82 26.48 18.49
CA GLY A 36 -12.03 25.61 17.62
C GLY A 36 -12.91 24.65 16.82
N ARG A 37 -13.88 23.99 17.46
CA ARG A 37 -14.87 23.14 16.77
C ARG A 37 -15.65 23.91 15.73
N ALA A 38 -16.10 25.12 16.02
CA ALA A 38 -16.80 25.96 15.05
C ALA A 38 -15.94 26.27 13.81
N ILE A 39 -14.65 26.56 14.01
CA ILE A 39 -13.68 26.76 12.91
C ILE A 39 -13.53 25.47 12.10
N LEU A 40 -13.32 24.33 12.76
CA LEU A 40 -13.13 23.04 12.09
C LEU A 40 -14.37 22.61 11.29
N ASN A 41 -15.57 22.72 11.90
CA ASN A 41 -16.83 22.42 11.25
C ASN A 41 -17.05 23.29 10.02
N SER A 42 -16.75 24.60 10.11
CA SER A 42 -16.88 25.50 8.96
C SER A 42 -15.84 25.25 7.89
N MET A 43 -14.60 24.93 8.26
CA MET A 43 -13.48 24.77 7.33
C MET A 43 -13.55 23.44 6.58
N PHE A 44 -13.94 22.36 7.29
CA PHE A 44 -13.97 21.01 6.72
C PHE A 44 -15.38 20.56 6.30
N ASN A 45 -16.41 21.36 6.62
CA ASN A 45 -17.82 21.01 6.43
C ASN A 45 -18.12 19.59 6.94
N ILE A 46 -17.73 19.34 8.20
CA ILE A 46 -17.70 18.00 8.80
C ILE A 46 -19.13 17.46 8.95
N THR A 47 -19.35 16.23 8.51
CA THR A 47 -20.66 15.57 8.60
C THR A 47 -20.50 14.20 9.28
N PRO A 48 -21.07 13.96 10.46
CA PRO A 48 -21.76 14.90 11.35
C PRO A 48 -20.79 15.94 11.96
N PRO A 49 -21.28 17.14 12.32
CA PRO A 49 -20.43 18.19 12.89
C PRO A 49 -19.90 17.80 14.27
N LEU A 50 -18.72 18.28 14.60
CA LEU A 50 -18.14 18.17 15.94
C LEU A 50 -18.93 19.04 16.91
N ASP A 51 -19.77 18.41 17.73
CA ASP A 51 -20.56 19.05 18.78
C ASP A 51 -20.22 18.40 20.13
N ALA A 52 -19.82 19.19 21.12
CA ALA A 52 -19.48 18.67 22.46
C ALA A 52 -20.67 18.03 23.19
N ALA A 53 -21.90 18.31 22.76
CA ALA A 53 -23.10 17.65 23.29
C ALA A 53 -23.36 16.27 22.67
N MET A 54 -22.60 15.86 21.65
CA MET A 54 -22.79 14.56 21.01
C MET A 54 -22.35 13.41 21.92
N ASP A 55 -23.07 12.30 21.84
CA ASP A 55 -22.65 11.05 22.47
C ASP A 55 -21.35 10.55 21.82
N ASN A 56 -20.46 9.96 22.64
CA ASN A 56 -19.15 9.47 22.20
C ASN A 56 -18.30 10.54 21.48
N TYR A 57 -18.36 11.81 21.93
CA TYR A 57 -17.59 12.91 21.35
C TYR A 57 -16.12 12.57 21.07
N ASP A 58 -15.42 11.96 22.03
CA ASP A 58 -14.01 11.61 21.89
C ASP A 58 -13.74 10.65 20.71
N LEU A 59 -14.68 9.74 20.42
CA LEU A 59 -14.60 8.82 19.27
C LEU A 59 -14.71 9.59 17.96
N TYR A 60 -15.73 10.45 17.83
CA TYR A 60 -15.95 11.25 16.62
C TYR A 60 -14.86 12.30 16.39
N ALA A 61 -14.32 12.89 17.47
CA ALA A 61 -13.16 13.77 17.38
C ALA A 61 -11.92 12.99 16.93
N THR A 62 -11.68 11.79 17.45
CA THR A 62 -10.55 10.94 17.02
C THR A 62 -10.74 10.43 15.59
N ASN A 63 -11.97 10.10 15.19
CA ASN A 63 -12.31 9.69 13.82
C ASN A 63 -12.00 10.79 12.81
N PHE A 64 -12.38 12.03 13.14
CA PHE A 64 -12.07 13.19 12.32
C PHE A 64 -10.55 13.39 12.16
N LEU A 65 -9.81 13.31 13.27
CA LEU A 65 -8.36 13.40 13.27
C LEU A 65 -7.72 12.26 12.47
N ALA A 66 -8.28 11.04 12.54
CA ALA A 66 -7.83 9.87 11.79
C ALA A 66 -8.07 10.01 10.29
N ASN A 67 -9.23 10.55 9.88
CA ASN A 67 -9.54 10.81 8.48
C ASN A 67 -8.58 11.82 7.86
N VAL A 68 -8.25 12.89 8.60
CA VAL A 68 -7.24 13.87 8.17
C VAL A 68 -5.85 13.26 8.14
N PHE A 69 -5.48 12.50 9.18
CA PHE A 69 -4.19 11.82 9.25
C PHE A 69 -4.00 10.86 8.07
N SER A 70 -5.00 10.05 7.73
CA SER A 70 -5.02 9.09 6.63
C SER A 70 -4.60 9.70 5.29
N VAL A 71 -4.99 10.95 5.01
CA VAL A 71 -4.57 11.69 3.80
C VAL A 71 -3.05 11.85 3.75
N PHE A 72 -2.43 12.24 4.86
CA PHE A 72 -0.97 12.37 4.95
C PHE A 72 -0.29 11.01 4.82
N GLN A 73 -0.88 9.95 5.38
CA GLN A 73 -0.35 8.59 5.24
C GLN A 73 -0.33 8.14 3.79
N GLY A 74 -1.43 8.38 3.06
CA GLY A 74 -1.54 8.02 1.65
C GLY A 74 -0.54 8.76 0.76
N ILE A 75 -0.38 10.08 0.96
CA ILE A 75 0.60 10.87 0.20
C ILE A 75 2.03 10.39 0.46
N ASP A 76 2.37 10.15 1.73
CA ASP A 76 3.70 9.67 2.13
C ASP A 76 4.00 8.30 1.54
N GLN A 77 3.05 7.36 1.65
CA GLN A 77 3.23 5.98 1.20
C GLN A 77 3.44 5.86 -0.31
N TYR A 78 2.76 6.70 -1.12
CA TYR A 78 2.75 6.57 -2.58
C TYR A 78 3.50 7.70 -3.30
N THR A 79 4.34 8.46 -2.59
CA THR A 79 5.07 9.58 -3.20
C THR A 79 6.05 9.11 -4.28
N PHE A 80 5.90 9.55 -5.53
CA PHE A 80 6.79 9.15 -6.63
C PHE A 80 6.89 7.62 -6.83
N ASP A 81 5.85 6.85 -6.52
CA ASP A 81 5.89 5.39 -6.66
C ASP A 81 5.85 4.94 -8.13
N GLY A 82 5.34 5.77 -9.04
CA GLY A 82 5.19 5.42 -10.46
C GLY A 82 3.93 4.64 -10.79
N ARG A 83 2.98 4.53 -9.84
CA ARG A 83 1.71 3.80 -10.03
C ARG A 83 0.86 4.41 -11.13
N ASP A 84 0.73 5.73 -11.14
CA ASP A 84 -0.09 6.48 -12.09
C ASP A 84 0.42 7.92 -12.27
N ASN A 85 -0.19 8.65 -13.22
CA ASN A 85 0.20 10.02 -13.51
C ASN A 85 -0.10 10.99 -12.35
N ILE A 86 -1.00 10.62 -11.44
CA ILE A 86 -1.34 11.40 -10.26
C ILE A 86 -0.17 11.35 -9.29
N THR A 87 0.33 10.17 -8.92
CA THR A 87 1.43 10.03 -7.94
C THR A 87 2.81 10.44 -8.51
N ILE A 88 3.02 10.32 -9.82
CA ILE A 88 4.26 10.74 -10.49
C ILE A 88 4.47 12.26 -10.39
N GLY A 89 3.47 13.06 -10.76
CA GLY A 89 3.64 14.51 -10.95
C GLY A 89 2.75 15.40 -10.07
N GLY A 90 1.71 14.84 -9.49
CA GLY A 90 0.70 15.56 -8.72
C GLY A 90 0.80 15.27 -7.23
N TYR A 91 0.23 14.13 -6.83
CA TYR A 91 -0.06 13.75 -5.46
C TYR A 91 1.13 13.13 -4.75
N ASN A 92 2.08 13.98 -4.35
CA ASN A 92 3.34 13.61 -3.73
C ASN A 92 3.73 14.59 -2.61
N ILE A 93 4.78 14.23 -1.88
CA ILE A 93 5.27 15.00 -0.72
C ILE A 93 5.70 16.44 -1.09
N ASP A 94 6.23 16.66 -2.30
CA ASP A 94 6.62 17.99 -2.77
C ASP A 94 5.43 18.95 -2.81
N ASN A 95 4.33 18.51 -3.42
CA ASN A 95 3.16 19.36 -3.61
C ASN A 95 2.33 19.48 -2.32
N LEU A 96 2.34 18.45 -1.46
CA LEU A 96 1.84 18.55 -0.09
C LEU A 96 2.58 19.67 0.66
N CYS A 97 3.91 19.62 0.68
CA CYS A 97 4.69 20.59 1.43
C CYS A 97 4.57 22.02 0.87
N LYS A 98 4.48 22.18 -0.45
CA LYS A 98 4.18 23.49 -1.06
C LYS A 98 2.84 24.05 -0.59
N LYS A 99 1.81 23.22 -0.43
CA LYS A 99 0.49 23.62 0.08
C LYS A 99 0.53 24.04 1.55
N MET A 100 1.29 23.31 2.36
CA MET A 100 1.51 23.66 3.77
C MET A 100 2.24 25.00 3.89
N ILE A 101 3.31 25.21 3.11
CA ILE A 101 4.14 26.43 3.16
C ILE A 101 3.40 27.65 2.61
N ALA A 102 2.59 27.49 1.56
CA ALA A 102 1.85 28.60 0.95
C ALA A 102 0.64 29.07 1.77
N ALA A 103 0.22 28.31 2.78
CA ALA A 103 -0.94 28.63 3.59
C ALA A 103 -0.64 29.76 4.60
N PRO A 104 -1.63 30.59 4.95
CA PRO A 104 -1.47 31.67 5.93
C PRO A 104 -1.21 31.15 7.35
N ASP A 105 -1.69 29.95 7.67
CA ASP A 105 -1.52 29.30 8.95
C ASP A 105 -1.49 27.77 8.77
N PRO A 106 -0.93 27.01 9.74
CA PRO A 106 -0.79 25.56 9.65
C PRO A 106 -2.11 24.78 9.50
N VAL A 107 -3.21 25.26 10.09
CA VAL A 107 -4.52 24.58 10.02
C VAL A 107 -5.13 24.73 8.64
N THR A 108 -5.06 25.94 8.06
CA THR A 108 -5.43 26.16 6.65
C THR A 108 -4.56 25.34 5.70
N GLY A 109 -3.27 25.16 6.02
CA GLY A 109 -2.38 24.27 5.28
C GLY A 109 -2.89 22.82 5.24
N ILE A 110 -3.28 22.28 6.40
CA ILE A 110 -3.86 20.93 6.49
C ILE A 110 -5.14 20.83 5.65
N ALA A 111 -6.05 21.79 5.74
CA ALA A 111 -7.27 21.80 4.95
C ALA A 111 -6.97 21.79 3.43
N ASN A 112 -6.00 22.61 3.00
CA ASN A 112 -5.58 22.65 1.59
C ASN A 112 -5.00 21.32 1.09
N VAL A 113 -4.36 20.53 1.96
CA VAL A 113 -3.85 19.19 1.63
C VAL A 113 -5.00 18.18 1.57
N VAL A 114 -5.89 18.20 2.55
CA VAL A 114 -7.06 17.29 2.60
C VAL A 114 -7.96 17.47 1.39
N PHE A 115 -8.32 18.71 1.05
CA PHE A 115 -9.22 19.00 -0.08
C PHE A 115 -8.56 18.94 -1.45
N TRP A 116 -7.23 18.80 -1.48
CA TRP A 116 -6.51 18.51 -2.71
C TRP A 116 -6.49 17.01 -3.05
N ASN A 117 -6.86 16.15 -2.11
CA ASN A 117 -6.85 14.71 -2.32
C ASN A 117 -7.81 14.30 -3.46
N PRO A 118 -7.31 13.66 -4.52
CA PRO A 118 -8.11 13.27 -5.70
C PRO A 118 -9.17 12.22 -5.39
N VAL A 119 -9.06 11.52 -4.26
CA VAL A 119 -10.07 10.56 -3.78
C VAL A 119 -11.30 11.28 -3.23
N TYR A 120 -11.16 12.51 -2.74
CA TYR A 120 -12.33 13.27 -2.29
C TYR A 120 -13.12 13.74 -3.52
N PRO A 121 -14.44 13.50 -3.53
CA PRO A 121 -15.26 13.86 -4.67
C PRO A 121 -15.18 15.36 -4.94
N ASN A 122 -15.18 15.75 -6.22
CA ASN A 122 -15.30 17.15 -6.67
C ASN A 122 -16.71 17.74 -6.38
N THR A 123 -17.40 17.25 -5.35
CA THR A 123 -18.69 17.78 -4.91
C THR A 123 -18.48 19.16 -4.32
N VAL A 124 -19.35 20.10 -4.71
CA VAL A 124 -19.36 21.46 -4.18
C VAL A 124 -20.67 21.64 -3.39
N PRO A 125 -20.62 21.97 -2.08
CA PRO A 125 -19.41 22.16 -1.26
C PRO A 125 -18.70 20.82 -0.97
N GLN A 126 -17.37 20.87 -0.88
CA GLN A 126 -16.58 19.73 -0.40
C GLN A 126 -16.91 19.51 1.09
N TYR A 127 -16.99 18.27 1.52
CA TYR A 127 -17.27 17.89 2.90
C TYR A 127 -16.41 16.71 3.30
N LEU A 128 -16.12 16.61 4.59
CA LEU A 128 -15.44 15.46 5.17
C LEU A 128 -16.44 14.65 5.97
N ASP A 129 -16.68 13.41 5.52
CA ASP A 129 -17.49 12.45 6.24
C ASP A 129 -16.75 12.00 7.51
N ASN A 130 -17.49 11.97 8.60
CA ASN A 130 -17.05 11.63 9.94
C ASN A 130 -18.05 10.69 10.63
N ASP A 131 -18.99 10.09 9.88
CA ASP A 131 -19.96 9.16 10.45
C ASP A 131 -19.33 7.79 10.74
N TYR A 132 -18.65 7.70 11.88
CA TYR A 132 -17.97 6.49 12.32
C TYR A 132 -18.86 5.23 12.24
N TYR A 133 -20.07 5.27 12.79
CA TYR A 133 -20.95 4.10 12.79
C TYR A 133 -21.55 3.81 11.41
N GLY A 134 -21.72 4.84 10.58
CA GLY A 134 -22.04 4.68 9.16
C GLY A 134 -20.95 3.90 8.42
N ASP A 135 -19.68 4.27 8.64
CA ASP A 135 -18.52 3.56 8.08
C ASP A 135 -18.47 2.11 8.60
N ILE A 136 -18.62 1.88 9.91
CA ILE A 136 -18.65 0.52 10.48
C ILE A 136 -19.74 -0.33 9.81
N ALA A 137 -20.94 0.24 9.61
CA ALA A 137 -22.06 -0.45 8.98
C ALA A 137 -21.76 -0.80 7.50
N LEU A 138 -21.12 0.11 6.76
CA LEU A 138 -20.71 -0.12 5.37
C LEU A 138 -19.75 -1.32 5.28
N PHE A 139 -18.71 -1.32 6.11
CA PHE A 139 -17.70 -2.37 6.19
C PHE A 139 -18.20 -3.67 6.80
N ASN A 140 -19.44 -3.74 7.32
CA ASN A 140 -20.02 -5.01 7.74
C ASN A 140 -20.44 -5.89 6.53
N GLN A 141 -20.38 -5.35 5.32
CA GLN A 141 -20.56 -6.13 4.10
C GLN A 141 -19.40 -7.13 3.91
N SER A 142 -19.72 -8.42 3.95
CA SER A 142 -18.74 -9.51 3.77
C SER A 142 -18.77 -10.14 2.37
N TYR A 143 -19.62 -9.63 1.47
CA TYR A 143 -19.78 -10.18 0.12
C TYR A 143 -18.82 -9.49 -0.84
N TYR A 144 -17.94 -10.28 -1.46
CA TYR A 144 -17.01 -9.81 -2.48
C TYR A 144 -17.66 -9.91 -3.86
N ASP A 145 -17.91 -8.76 -4.50
CA ASP A 145 -18.52 -8.69 -5.83
C ASP A 145 -17.50 -8.25 -6.89
N TYR A 146 -17.01 -9.19 -7.70
CA TYR A 146 -16.08 -8.89 -8.80
C TYR A 146 -16.67 -7.95 -9.87
N SER A 147 -17.99 -7.78 -9.92
CA SER A 147 -18.64 -6.88 -10.89
C SER A 147 -18.81 -5.45 -10.37
N ASN A 148 -18.61 -5.23 -9.06
CA ASN A 148 -18.71 -3.93 -8.42
C ASN A 148 -17.44 -3.66 -7.59
N TYR A 149 -16.54 -2.87 -8.17
CA TYR A 149 -15.26 -2.54 -7.54
C TYR A 149 -15.41 -1.92 -6.15
N ASP A 150 -16.38 -1.04 -5.93
CA ASP A 150 -16.60 -0.41 -4.62
C ASP A 150 -16.97 -1.46 -3.56
N ALA A 151 -17.84 -2.42 -3.91
CA ALA A 151 -18.21 -3.50 -3.01
C ALA A 151 -17.05 -4.48 -2.74
N ALA A 152 -16.21 -4.73 -3.76
CA ALA A 152 -15.01 -5.54 -3.61
C ALA A 152 -13.99 -4.87 -2.67
N ASP A 153 -13.76 -3.56 -2.80
CA ASP A 153 -12.84 -2.80 -1.97
C ASP A 153 -13.31 -2.72 -0.51
N ILE A 154 -14.61 -2.54 -0.27
CA ILE A 154 -15.18 -2.59 1.09
C ILE A 154 -14.93 -3.96 1.73
N ALA A 155 -15.20 -5.05 1.01
CA ALA A 155 -14.98 -6.41 1.50
C ALA A 155 -13.49 -6.70 1.76
N ALA A 156 -12.60 -6.21 0.88
CA ALA A 156 -11.15 -6.31 1.05
C ALA A 156 -10.66 -5.51 2.27
N GLY A 157 -11.19 -4.30 2.48
CA GLY A 157 -10.91 -3.46 3.65
C GLY A 157 -11.32 -4.13 4.96
N ARG A 158 -12.50 -4.75 4.99
CA ARG A 158 -12.95 -5.57 6.13
C ARG A 158 -12.01 -6.75 6.38
N GLY A 159 -11.58 -7.44 5.33
CA GLY A 159 -10.62 -8.55 5.43
C GLY A 159 -9.26 -8.11 5.97
N TRP A 160 -8.76 -6.96 5.51
CA TRP A 160 -7.55 -6.35 6.05
C TRP A 160 -7.69 -6.00 7.53
N MET A 161 -8.81 -5.41 7.93
CA MET A 161 -9.06 -5.10 9.34
C MET A 161 -9.16 -6.36 10.20
N TRP A 162 -9.67 -7.47 9.66
CA TRP A 162 -9.62 -8.76 10.34
C TRP A 162 -8.20 -9.30 10.52
N LEU A 163 -7.27 -9.04 9.59
CA LEU A 163 -5.86 -9.40 9.79
C LEU A 163 -5.21 -8.57 10.89
N CYS A 164 -5.52 -7.27 10.96
CA CYS A 164 -5.03 -6.37 12.01
C CYS A 164 -5.60 -6.73 13.39
N CYS A 165 -6.92 -6.92 13.50
CA CYS A 165 -7.63 -7.16 14.74
C CYS A 165 -7.68 -8.64 15.14
N GLY A 166 -7.99 -9.52 14.20
CA GLY A 166 -8.37 -10.91 14.43
C GLY A 166 -7.23 -11.92 14.33
N MET A 167 -6.28 -11.70 13.41
CA MET A 167 -5.25 -12.67 13.01
C MET A 167 -3.81 -12.18 13.18
N ALA A 168 -3.60 -11.23 14.10
CA ALA A 168 -2.30 -10.97 14.74
C ALA A 168 -1.26 -10.11 14.00
N LEU A 169 -1.63 -9.36 12.94
CA LEU A 169 -0.71 -8.34 12.44
C LEU A 169 -0.52 -7.22 13.46
N GLY A 170 -1.56 -6.92 14.26
CA GLY A 170 -1.51 -5.87 15.29
C GLY A 170 -1.14 -4.49 14.73
N TRP A 171 -1.25 -4.32 13.41
CA TRP A 171 -0.79 -3.15 12.69
C TRP A 171 -1.85 -2.07 12.77
N LEU A 172 -1.81 -1.32 13.87
CA LEU A 172 -2.70 -0.21 14.18
C LEU A 172 -1.87 1.07 14.15
N GLN A 173 -2.08 1.90 13.14
CA GLN A 173 -1.25 3.07 12.84
C GLN A 173 -1.54 4.22 13.80
N THR A 174 -1.00 4.12 15.01
CA THR A 174 -1.21 5.10 16.08
C THR A 174 -0.18 6.22 16.02
N THR A 175 -0.50 7.32 16.71
CA THR A 175 0.36 8.49 16.88
C THR A 175 0.65 8.76 18.37
N ASP A 176 0.52 7.73 19.22
CA ASP A 176 0.65 7.81 20.68
C ASP A 176 2.04 8.25 21.19
N ASN A 177 3.03 8.30 20.30
CA ASN A 177 4.37 8.81 20.60
C ASN A 177 4.30 10.25 21.15
N SER A 178 4.93 10.51 22.31
CA SER A 178 4.90 11.82 22.96
C SER A 178 5.59 12.93 22.17
N ASN A 179 6.57 12.57 21.34
CA ASN A 179 7.35 13.49 20.51
C ASN A 179 7.04 13.33 19.02
N GLY A 180 5.88 12.77 18.69
CA GLY A 180 5.49 12.54 17.31
C GLY A 180 4.99 13.81 16.62
N MET A 181 5.30 13.95 15.33
CA MET A 181 4.88 15.08 14.48
C MET A 181 3.36 15.23 14.44
N PHE A 182 2.62 14.12 14.53
CA PHE A 182 1.16 14.12 14.46
C PHE A 182 0.46 14.33 15.81
N ASN A 183 1.21 14.71 16.87
CA ASN A 183 0.66 15.20 18.14
C ASN A 183 -0.45 14.34 18.79
N ARG A 184 -0.34 13.00 18.73
CA ARG A 184 -1.32 12.06 19.32
C ARG A 184 -2.74 12.26 18.78
N ALA A 185 -2.84 12.54 17.48
CA ALA A 185 -4.10 12.69 16.76
C ALA A 185 -4.97 11.41 16.79
N VAL A 186 -4.32 10.24 16.74
CA VAL A 186 -4.96 8.92 16.65
C VAL A 186 -4.33 8.00 17.68
N ASN A 187 -5.13 7.53 18.63
CA ASN A 187 -4.69 6.67 19.74
C ASN A 187 -5.00 5.18 19.48
N LEU A 188 -4.34 4.29 20.22
CA LEU A 188 -4.57 2.85 20.12
C LEU A 188 -6.01 2.45 20.47
N ASN A 189 -6.62 3.10 21.45
CA ASN A 189 -7.96 2.76 21.92
C ASN A 189 -9.02 2.92 20.83
N TYR A 190 -8.88 3.93 19.96
CA TYR A 190 -9.74 4.12 18.79
C TYR A 190 -9.75 2.89 17.88
N TYR A 191 -8.59 2.33 17.58
CA TYR A 191 -8.51 1.10 16.77
C TYR A 191 -9.02 -0.14 17.51
N LEU A 192 -8.77 -0.26 18.83
CA LEU A 192 -9.28 -1.38 19.62
C LEU A 192 -10.82 -1.36 19.70
N GLN A 193 -11.40 -0.17 19.82
CA GLN A 193 -12.85 0.02 19.74
C GLN A 193 -13.37 -0.35 18.35
N MET A 194 -12.71 0.11 17.29
CA MET A 194 -13.03 -0.25 15.91
C MET A 194 -12.98 -1.76 15.66
N CYS A 195 -11.98 -2.47 16.17
CA CYS A 195 -11.92 -3.93 16.09
C CYS A 195 -13.13 -4.60 16.75
N THR A 196 -13.54 -4.08 17.92
CA THR A 196 -14.69 -4.60 18.68
C THR A 196 -16.00 -4.32 17.95
N ASP A 197 -16.15 -3.11 17.39
CA ASP A 197 -17.36 -2.70 16.67
C ASP A 197 -17.51 -3.43 15.32
N PHE A 198 -16.39 -3.79 14.67
CA PHE A 198 -16.40 -4.57 13.42
C PHE A 198 -16.75 -6.04 13.59
N PHE A 199 -16.18 -6.68 14.62
CA PHE A 199 -16.16 -8.13 14.71
C PHE A 199 -16.86 -8.68 15.96
N GLY A 200 -17.31 -7.80 16.84
CA GLY A 200 -18.02 -8.12 18.07
C GLY A 200 -17.14 -8.10 19.33
N PRO A 201 -17.77 -8.23 20.51
CA PRO A 201 -17.15 -8.04 21.82
C PRO A 201 -16.05 -9.05 22.17
N ASP A 202 -16.02 -10.19 21.48
CA ASP A 202 -15.02 -11.24 21.69
C ASP A 202 -13.63 -10.81 21.17
N ILE A 203 -13.58 -9.90 20.18
CA ILE A 203 -12.34 -9.35 19.61
C ILE A 203 -11.91 -8.11 20.42
N ASN A 204 -11.67 -8.33 21.71
CA ASN A 204 -11.23 -7.29 22.63
C ASN A 204 -9.69 -7.22 22.74
N THR A 205 -9.20 -6.26 23.53
CA THR A 205 -7.76 -6.03 23.74
C THR A 205 -6.98 -7.26 24.17
N MET A 206 -7.56 -8.12 25.01
CA MET A 206 -6.90 -9.35 25.47
C MET A 206 -6.75 -10.35 24.32
N TYR A 207 -7.83 -10.56 23.56
CA TYR A 207 -7.80 -11.42 22.36
C TYR A 207 -6.73 -10.94 21.36
N ILE A 208 -6.71 -9.63 21.08
CA ILE A 208 -5.74 -9.04 20.14
C ILE A 208 -4.30 -9.22 20.64
N THR A 209 -4.06 -8.95 21.92
CA THR A 209 -2.72 -9.10 22.54
C THR A 209 -2.23 -10.55 22.47
N ASP A 210 -3.09 -11.51 22.80
CA ASP A 210 -2.76 -12.93 22.74
C ASP A 210 -2.45 -13.38 21.31
N LYS A 211 -3.23 -12.90 20.34
CA LYS A 211 -2.99 -13.19 18.92
C LYS A 211 -1.67 -12.63 18.45
N VAL A 212 -1.37 -11.37 18.73
CA VAL A 212 -0.06 -10.74 18.40
C VAL A 212 1.10 -11.52 19.02
N ALA A 213 0.97 -11.95 20.28
CA ALA A 213 1.99 -12.78 20.94
C ALA A 213 2.18 -14.14 20.25
N GLN A 214 1.09 -14.80 19.83
CA GLN A 214 1.15 -16.05 19.06
C GLN A 214 1.87 -15.86 17.72
N MET A 215 1.67 -14.71 17.07
CA MET A 215 2.29 -14.42 15.77
C MET A 215 3.77 -14.10 15.90
N ALA A 216 4.15 -13.31 16.90
CA ALA A 216 5.54 -13.04 17.23
C ALA A 216 6.32 -14.31 17.62
N TYR A 217 5.63 -15.34 18.13
CA TYR A 217 6.23 -16.65 18.37
C TYR A 217 6.41 -17.47 17.07
N THR A 218 5.47 -17.33 16.12
CA THR A 218 5.44 -18.14 14.90
C THR A 218 6.38 -17.60 13.82
N PHE A 219 6.45 -16.28 13.65
CA PHE A 219 7.32 -15.64 12.68
C PHE A 219 8.53 -14.97 13.36
N PRO A 220 9.75 -15.17 12.84
CA PRO A 220 10.93 -14.58 13.42
C PRO A 220 10.88 -13.05 13.28
N ALA A 221 11.44 -12.36 14.26
CA ALA A 221 11.61 -10.92 14.19
C ALA A 221 12.49 -10.52 12.98
N PRO A 222 12.33 -9.31 12.42
CA PRO A 222 13.05 -8.89 11.21
C PRO A 222 14.57 -9.01 11.30
N TRP A 223 15.16 -8.76 12.46
CA TRP A 223 16.61 -8.89 12.70
C TRP A 223 17.12 -10.33 12.80
N ASN A 224 16.22 -11.31 12.89
CA ASN A 224 16.54 -12.75 12.88
C ASN A 224 15.89 -13.46 11.68
N TYR A 225 15.57 -12.70 10.64
CA TYR A 225 14.98 -13.26 9.43
C TYR A 225 16.02 -14.08 8.67
N THR A 226 15.75 -15.37 8.51
CA THR A 226 16.61 -16.32 7.80
C THR A 226 15.80 -17.02 6.71
N ALA A 227 15.98 -16.57 5.48
CA ALA A 227 15.35 -17.16 4.31
C ALA A 227 16.42 -17.45 3.24
N THR A 228 16.03 -18.18 2.21
CA THR A 228 16.87 -18.47 1.05
C THR A 228 16.16 -18.02 -0.20
N ASN A 229 16.89 -17.48 -1.17
CA ASN A 229 16.36 -17.02 -2.45
C ASN A 229 15.26 -15.96 -2.28
N VAL A 230 15.58 -14.88 -1.57
CA VAL A 230 14.66 -13.78 -1.31
C VAL A 230 15.34 -12.44 -1.54
N VAL A 231 14.61 -11.55 -2.21
CA VAL A 231 14.97 -10.13 -2.33
C VAL A 231 13.89 -9.32 -1.63
N LEU A 232 14.31 -8.45 -0.72
CA LEU A 232 13.46 -7.54 0.06
C LEU A 232 13.80 -6.10 -0.36
N PRO A 233 13.22 -5.59 -1.48
CA PRO A 233 13.39 -4.20 -1.86
C PRO A 233 12.58 -3.30 -0.93
N ASN A 234 13.18 -2.22 -0.46
CA ASN A 234 12.52 -1.22 0.34
C ASN A 234 12.85 0.18 -0.17
N GLY A 235 11.87 1.08 -0.13
CA GLY A 235 12.08 2.50 -0.32
C GLY A 235 12.25 3.21 1.02
N ASP A 236 13.11 4.22 1.12
CA ASP A 236 13.28 4.96 2.38
C ASP A 236 12.18 6.00 2.63
N TYR A 237 11.38 6.35 1.61
CA TYR A 237 10.17 7.16 1.79
C TYR A 237 8.95 6.29 2.12
N ASP A 238 9.03 4.97 1.91
CA ASP A 238 7.96 4.04 2.28
C ASP A 238 7.88 3.85 3.81
N PRO A 239 6.82 4.31 4.51
CA PRO A 239 6.70 4.13 5.95
C PRO A 239 6.78 2.66 6.42
N TRP A 240 6.50 1.70 5.55
CA TRP A 240 6.56 0.27 5.83
C TRP A 240 7.98 -0.30 5.89
N HIS A 241 8.98 0.41 5.34
CA HIS A 241 10.37 -0.07 5.29
C HIS A 241 10.92 -0.38 6.70
N ALA A 242 10.44 0.34 7.72
CA ALA A 242 10.86 0.17 9.11
C ALA A 242 10.54 -1.21 9.68
N LEU A 243 9.58 -1.94 9.10
CA LEU A 243 9.21 -3.30 9.51
C LEU A 243 9.99 -4.38 8.77
N SER A 244 10.79 -3.99 7.78
CA SER A 244 11.53 -4.92 6.92
C SER A 244 12.75 -5.53 7.62
N SER A 245 13.24 -6.63 7.07
CA SER A 245 14.54 -7.19 7.44
C SER A 245 15.64 -6.57 6.58
N TYR A 246 16.67 -6.05 7.24
CA TYR A 246 17.91 -5.58 6.59
C TYR A 246 19.07 -6.57 6.72
N VAL A 247 18.77 -7.82 7.10
CA VAL A 247 19.77 -8.90 7.19
C VAL A 247 20.09 -9.39 5.78
N ASN A 248 21.35 -9.26 5.38
CA ASN A 248 21.87 -9.73 4.09
C ASN A 248 22.73 -11.00 4.27
N ASN A 249 22.60 -11.95 3.35
CA ASN A 249 23.42 -13.16 3.31
C ASN A 249 23.60 -13.66 1.87
N ASP A 250 24.80 -13.44 1.31
CA ASP A 250 25.12 -13.81 -0.07
C ASP A 250 25.03 -15.32 -0.31
N THR A 251 25.48 -16.14 0.65
CA THR A 251 25.44 -17.61 0.51
C THR A 251 24.02 -18.16 0.40
N ARG A 252 23.05 -17.49 1.02
CA ARG A 252 21.64 -17.87 1.00
C ARG A 252 20.83 -17.14 -0.07
N HIS A 253 21.44 -16.21 -0.81
CA HIS A 253 20.70 -15.29 -1.67
C HIS A 253 19.57 -14.58 -0.91
N GLN A 254 19.89 -14.09 0.29
CA GLN A 254 19.00 -13.25 1.09
C GLN A 254 19.49 -11.81 0.96
N ILE A 255 18.80 -11.03 0.13
CA ILE A 255 19.19 -9.68 -0.21
C ILE A 255 18.10 -8.71 0.26
N SER A 256 18.49 -7.67 0.96
CA SER A 256 17.64 -6.55 1.37
C SER A 256 18.25 -5.26 0.85
N LEU A 257 17.43 -4.51 0.13
CA LEU A 257 17.82 -3.27 -0.54
C LEU A 257 17.07 -2.10 0.10
N LEU A 258 17.75 -0.97 0.22
CA LEU A 258 17.13 0.30 0.59
C LEU A 258 17.43 1.32 -0.50
N THR A 259 16.38 1.78 -1.16
CA THR A 259 16.46 2.67 -2.31
C THR A 259 16.02 4.06 -1.91
N HIS A 260 16.96 5.01 -1.96
CA HIS A 260 16.71 6.39 -1.59
C HIS A 260 15.70 7.07 -2.54
N GLY A 261 14.70 7.74 -1.97
CA GLY A 261 13.64 8.45 -2.67
C GLY A 261 12.55 7.55 -3.24
N ALA A 262 12.66 6.23 -3.09
CA ALA A 262 11.61 5.29 -3.51
C ALA A 262 10.54 5.19 -2.43
N ALA A 263 9.28 5.11 -2.86
CA ALA A 263 8.13 4.88 -2.01
C ALA A 263 7.63 3.44 -2.13
N HIS A 264 6.38 3.19 -1.69
CA HIS A 264 5.85 1.85 -1.52
C HIS A 264 5.82 1.06 -2.84
N CYS A 265 6.57 -0.05 -2.86
CA CYS A 265 6.68 -0.97 -4.00
C CYS A 265 7.06 -0.30 -5.34
N ALA A 266 7.79 0.83 -5.30
CA ALA A 266 8.18 1.58 -6.50
C ALA A 266 9.01 0.76 -7.51
N ASP A 267 9.70 -0.27 -7.04
CA ASP A 267 10.46 -1.22 -7.85
C ASP A 267 9.58 -2.09 -8.77
N MET A 268 8.31 -2.30 -8.42
CA MET A 268 7.36 -3.15 -9.16
C MET A 268 6.69 -2.43 -10.34
N TYR A 269 6.72 -1.09 -10.38
CA TYR A 269 6.09 -0.31 -11.44
C TYR A 269 7.01 -0.13 -12.66
N PRO A 270 6.44 0.11 -13.86
CA PRO A 270 7.22 0.42 -15.05
C PRO A 270 8.11 1.67 -14.86
N PRO A 271 9.29 1.72 -15.51
CA PRO A 271 10.14 2.91 -15.50
C PRO A 271 9.40 4.14 -16.05
N TYR A 272 9.63 5.30 -15.44
CA TYR A 272 9.09 6.58 -15.89
C TYR A 272 10.15 7.70 -15.82
N ASN A 273 9.92 8.78 -16.56
CA ASN A 273 10.86 9.91 -16.57
C ASN A 273 10.83 10.65 -15.23
N GLY A 274 11.99 10.80 -14.58
CA GLY A 274 12.09 11.43 -13.26
C GLY A 274 11.96 10.45 -12.09
N GLU A 275 12.02 9.14 -12.35
CA GLU A 275 12.04 8.14 -11.28
C GLU A 275 13.29 8.27 -10.38
N PRO A 276 13.21 7.87 -9.09
CA PRO A 276 14.36 7.84 -8.20
C PRO A 276 15.55 7.08 -8.80
N ALA A 277 16.73 7.70 -8.77
CA ALA A 277 17.92 7.22 -9.49
C ALA A 277 18.36 5.78 -9.10
N GLY A 278 18.03 5.33 -7.89
CA GLY A 278 18.36 3.99 -7.40
C GLY A 278 17.42 2.88 -7.88
N LEU A 279 16.24 3.21 -8.43
CA LEU A 279 15.24 2.19 -8.79
C LEU A 279 15.71 1.29 -9.94
N ASN A 280 16.36 1.85 -10.96
CA ASN A 280 16.87 1.04 -12.06
C ASN A 280 17.89 0.00 -11.54
N ALA A 281 18.84 0.41 -10.70
CA ALA A 281 19.81 -0.51 -10.09
C ALA A 281 19.12 -1.58 -9.23
N THR A 282 18.10 -1.20 -8.45
CA THR A 282 17.28 -2.11 -7.63
C THR A 282 16.63 -3.18 -8.50
N ARG A 283 15.97 -2.77 -9.60
CA ARG A 283 15.32 -3.68 -10.55
C ARG A 283 16.33 -4.62 -11.21
N GLN A 284 17.53 -4.15 -11.56
CA GLN A 284 18.57 -5.03 -12.13
C GLN A 284 19.01 -6.12 -11.14
N ILE A 285 19.14 -5.80 -9.85
CA ILE A 285 19.46 -6.80 -8.80
C ILE A 285 18.34 -7.82 -8.68
N ILE A 286 17.08 -7.37 -8.58
CA ILE A 286 15.91 -8.26 -8.52
C ILE A 286 15.89 -9.20 -9.73
N ILE A 287 16.07 -8.66 -10.95
CA ILE A 287 16.09 -9.45 -12.18
C ILE A 287 17.24 -10.48 -12.17
N SER A 288 18.44 -10.09 -11.70
CA SER A 288 19.57 -11.04 -11.62
C SER A 288 19.31 -12.19 -10.66
N GLU A 289 18.68 -11.91 -9.52
CA GLU A 289 18.33 -12.91 -8.51
C GLU A 289 17.22 -13.83 -9.01
N VAL A 290 16.18 -13.28 -9.64
CA VAL A 290 15.12 -14.08 -10.29
C VAL A 290 15.71 -15.01 -11.35
N ARG A 291 16.64 -14.53 -12.19
CA ARG A 291 17.35 -15.38 -13.16
C ARG A 291 18.16 -16.48 -12.47
N TYR A 292 18.85 -16.16 -11.38
CA TYR A 292 19.58 -17.16 -10.58
C TYR A 292 18.62 -18.22 -10.02
N TYR A 293 17.44 -17.84 -9.50
CA TYR A 293 16.45 -18.78 -8.99
C TYR A 293 15.94 -19.70 -10.10
N LEU A 294 15.60 -19.16 -11.27
CA LEU A 294 15.10 -19.95 -12.38
C LEU A 294 16.15 -20.93 -12.93
N ASN A 295 17.41 -20.52 -13.00
CA ASN A 295 18.49 -21.36 -13.53
C ASN A 295 18.94 -22.48 -12.56
N ASN A 296 18.92 -22.22 -11.24
CA ASN A 296 19.32 -23.24 -10.26
C ASN A 296 18.22 -24.27 -9.95
N GLN A 297 16.95 -23.97 -10.28
CA GLN A 297 15.89 -24.99 -10.28
C GLN A 297 16.09 -26.04 -11.39
N GLN A 298 16.79 -25.70 -12.49
CA GLN A 298 17.13 -26.65 -13.56
C GLN A 298 18.30 -27.58 -13.21
N SER A 299 19.12 -27.25 -12.21
CA SER A 299 20.27 -28.07 -11.81
C SER A 299 19.90 -29.24 -10.88
N SER A 300 18.63 -29.33 -10.44
CA SER A 300 18.10 -30.44 -9.64
C SER A 300 17.25 -31.44 -10.44
N THR A 301 17.09 -31.24 -11.75
CA THR A 301 16.43 -32.22 -12.64
C THR A 301 17.42 -33.23 -13.18
N THR A 302 17.29 -34.46 -12.68
CA THR A 302 17.88 -35.70 -13.20
C THR A 302 17.99 -35.69 -14.73
N THR A 303 19.21 -35.95 -15.21
CA THR A 303 19.56 -36.17 -16.62
C THR A 303 18.52 -37.03 -17.36
N MET A 304 17.87 -36.45 -18.38
CA MET A 304 17.32 -37.21 -19.50
C MET A 304 17.85 -36.65 -20.83
N SER A 305 18.33 -37.59 -21.65
CA SER A 305 18.98 -37.41 -22.95
C SER A 305 18.23 -36.52 -23.96
N PRO A 306 18.97 -35.92 -24.91
CA PRO A 306 18.40 -35.04 -25.91
C PRO A 306 17.61 -35.83 -26.96
N PHE A 307 16.35 -35.42 -27.18
CA PHE A 307 15.61 -35.76 -28.38
C PHE A 307 15.78 -34.63 -29.39
N THR A 308 16.30 -34.99 -30.56
CA THR A 308 16.41 -34.13 -31.76
C THR A 308 15.04 -33.76 -32.28
N ALA A 309 14.76 -32.45 -32.42
CA ALA A 309 13.58 -31.94 -33.11
C ALA A 309 13.97 -31.50 -34.54
N SER A 310 13.28 -32.08 -35.52
CA SER A 310 13.33 -31.69 -36.92
C SER A 310 12.37 -30.52 -37.16
N THR A 311 12.85 -29.51 -37.88
CA THR A 311 12.12 -28.31 -38.32
C THR A 311 11.19 -28.60 -39.50
N ILE A 312 9.95 -28.13 -39.46
CA ILE A 312 9.22 -27.65 -40.66
C ILE A 312 8.42 -26.39 -40.32
N ALA A 313 8.57 -25.39 -41.17
CA ALA A 313 8.02 -24.05 -41.08
C ALA A 313 6.53 -23.96 -41.44
N GLY A 314 5.81 -23.05 -40.77
CA GLY A 314 4.45 -22.63 -41.14
C GLY A 314 3.70 -21.88 -40.05
N GLY A 315 3.98 -20.57 -39.89
CA GLY A 315 3.04 -19.57 -39.36
C GLY A 315 2.71 -19.54 -37.86
N CYS A 316 3.34 -20.37 -37.02
CA CYS A 316 3.15 -20.33 -35.57
C CYS A 316 4.51 -20.18 -34.87
N SER A 317 4.67 -19.07 -34.15
CA SER A 317 5.86 -18.79 -33.33
C SER A 317 5.46 -18.52 -31.90
N ASP A 318 6.36 -18.81 -30.97
CA ASP A 318 6.28 -18.26 -29.63
C ASP A 318 6.49 -16.74 -29.68
N VAL A 319 5.78 -16.03 -28.82
CA VAL A 319 5.94 -14.58 -28.63
C VAL A 319 7.00 -14.30 -27.57
N ASP A 320 7.10 -15.18 -26.57
CA ASP A 320 8.08 -15.10 -25.51
C ASP A 320 9.29 -16.00 -25.82
N THR A 321 10.49 -15.50 -25.56
CA THR A 321 11.75 -16.21 -25.82
C THR A 321 12.00 -17.34 -24.83
N ASP A 322 11.34 -17.31 -23.66
CA ASP A 322 11.59 -18.25 -22.57
C ASP A 322 10.61 -19.43 -22.56
N CYS A 323 9.78 -19.59 -23.59
CA CYS A 323 8.74 -20.61 -23.65
C CYS A 323 9.23 -22.05 -23.43
N GLN A 324 10.47 -22.37 -23.83
CA GLN A 324 11.06 -23.70 -23.59
C GLN A 324 11.19 -24.02 -22.09
N ASN A 325 11.38 -23.02 -21.23
CA ASN A 325 11.47 -23.19 -19.77
C ASN A 325 10.09 -23.43 -19.14
N PHE A 326 9.00 -23.06 -19.81
CA PHE A 326 7.63 -23.18 -19.32
C PHE A 326 6.87 -24.35 -19.93
N LYS A 327 7.56 -25.27 -20.62
CA LYS A 327 6.93 -26.39 -21.34
C LYS A 327 6.08 -27.30 -20.45
N ASP A 328 6.43 -27.44 -19.18
CA ASP A 328 5.67 -28.25 -18.22
C ASP A 328 4.29 -27.64 -17.90
N ASN A 329 4.18 -26.31 -17.99
CA ASN A 329 2.94 -25.59 -17.78
C ASN A 329 1.94 -25.73 -18.95
N CYS A 330 2.38 -26.23 -20.11
CA CYS A 330 1.49 -26.52 -21.23
C CYS A 330 0.39 -27.54 -20.86
N LYS A 331 0.62 -28.40 -19.84
CA LYS A 331 -0.37 -29.38 -19.36
C LYS A 331 -1.20 -28.86 -18.19
N ASN A 332 -0.84 -27.71 -17.62
CA ASN A 332 -1.52 -27.14 -16.47
C ASN A 332 -2.71 -26.29 -16.95
N THR A 333 -3.92 -26.70 -16.57
CA THR A 333 -5.18 -26.04 -16.96
C THR A 333 -5.22 -24.57 -16.53
N LEU A 334 -4.57 -24.21 -15.42
CA LEU A 334 -4.52 -22.85 -14.90
C LEU A 334 -3.65 -21.91 -15.76
N TYR A 335 -2.55 -22.43 -16.30
CA TYR A 335 -1.63 -21.67 -17.15
C TYR A 335 -1.96 -21.76 -18.64
N LYS A 336 -2.94 -22.61 -19.02
CA LYS A 336 -3.36 -22.81 -20.40
C LYS A 336 -3.63 -21.49 -21.13
N PRO A 337 -4.32 -20.48 -20.56
CA PRO A 337 -4.50 -19.20 -21.23
C PRO A 337 -3.14 -18.55 -21.56
N PHE A 338 -2.25 -18.41 -20.58
CA PHE A 338 -0.95 -17.76 -20.76
C PHE A 338 -0.11 -18.47 -21.82
N MET A 339 -0.06 -19.81 -21.74
CA MET A 339 0.64 -20.65 -22.70
C MET A 339 0.03 -20.54 -24.11
N CYS A 340 -1.29 -20.44 -24.22
CA CYS A 340 -2.01 -20.15 -25.46
C CYS A 340 -1.68 -18.78 -26.03
N LYS A 341 -1.24 -17.78 -25.26
CA LYS A 341 -0.93 -16.43 -25.76
C LYS A 341 0.53 -16.30 -26.16
N TYR A 342 1.44 -16.72 -25.28
CA TYR A 342 2.86 -16.43 -25.39
C TYR A 342 3.69 -17.60 -25.92
N CYS A 343 3.25 -18.84 -25.70
CA CYS A 343 4.04 -20.06 -25.95
C CYS A 343 3.32 -21.07 -26.86
N LYS A 344 2.62 -20.58 -27.89
CA LYS A 344 1.78 -21.38 -28.79
C LYS A 344 2.56 -22.48 -29.50
N GLN A 345 3.77 -22.19 -29.95
CA GLN A 345 4.61 -23.13 -30.69
C GLN A 345 5.20 -24.17 -29.72
N THR A 346 5.75 -23.73 -28.58
CA THR A 346 6.33 -24.64 -27.58
C THR A 346 5.28 -25.60 -26.98
N CYS A 347 4.05 -25.13 -26.77
CA CYS A 347 2.96 -25.95 -26.23
C CYS A 347 2.13 -26.69 -27.28
N ASN A 348 2.47 -26.58 -28.57
CA ASN A 348 1.73 -27.16 -29.69
C ASN A 348 0.25 -26.72 -29.74
N PHE A 349 -0.02 -25.47 -29.37
CA PHE A 349 -1.34 -24.84 -29.31
C PHE A 349 -1.70 -24.03 -30.56
N CYS A 350 -0.88 -24.09 -31.60
CA CYS A 350 -1.03 -23.35 -32.85
C CYS A 350 -2.41 -23.49 -33.52
N PHE A 351 -3.12 -24.60 -33.26
CA PHE A 351 -4.43 -24.91 -33.84
C PHE A 351 -5.47 -25.34 -32.79
N ASP A 352 -5.21 -25.09 -31.49
CA ASP A 352 -6.18 -25.42 -30.43
C ASP A 352 -7.30 -24.36 -30.43
N GLN A 353 -8.53 -24.78 -30.76
CA GLN A 353 -9.71 -23.91 -30.78
C GLN A 353 -10.04 -23.31 -29.40
N GLN A 354 -9.59 -23.93 -28.30
CA GLN A 354 -9.75 -23.36 -26.97
C GLN A 354 -8.90 -22.09 -26.79
N CYS A 355 -7.74 -22.01 -27.46
CA CYS A 355 -6.87 -20.84 -27.38
C CYS A 355 -7.47 -19.58 -28.04
N SER A 356 -8.42 -19.72 -28.97
CA SER A 356 -9.17 -18.61 -29.57
C SER A 356 -10.32 -18.08 -28.71
N THR A 357 -10.67 -18.76 -27.62
CA THR A 357 -11.80 -18.37 -26.75
C THR A 357 -11.37 -17.56 -25.52
N PHE A 358 -10.07 -17.49 -25.22
CA PHE A 358 -9.56 -16.67 -24.13
C PHE A 358 -9.54 -15.20 -24.54
N ASN A 359 -10.57 -14.45 -24.12
CA ASN A 359 -10.53 -12.99 -24.15
C ASN A 359 -9.53 -12.50 -23.10
N PHE A 360 -8.30 -12.26 -23.54
CA PHE A 360 -7.37 -11.46 -22.77
C PHE A 360 -7.85 -10.02 -22.86
N MET A 361 -8.53 -9.52 -21.82
CA MET A 361 -8.50 -8.08 -21.60
C MET A 361 -7.04 -7.70 -21.44
N GLU A 362 -6.49 -6.98 -22.42
CA GLU A 362 -5.32 -6.17 -22.18
C GLU A 362 -5.66 -5.33 -20.95
N ILE A 363 -4.85 -5.44 -19.90
CA ILE A 363 -4.81 -4.42 -18.85
C ILE A 363 -4.20 -3.18 -19.52
N VAL A 364 -4.98 -2.54 -20.40
CA VAL A 364 -4.87 -1.13 -20.66
C VAL A 364 -5.58 -0.53 -19.47
N HIS A 365 -4.82 -0.07 -18.48
CA HIS A 365 -5.34 0.91 -17.53
C HIS A 365 -5.89 2.07 -18.36
N LYS A 366 -7.21 2.09 -18.55
CA LYS A 366 -7.92 3.21 -19.16
C LYS A 366 -8.50 4.05 -18.03
N ASN A 367 -7.91 5.25 -17.97
CA ASN A 367 -8.41 6.52 -17.46
C ASN A 367 -8.52 6.69 -15.95
#